data_AF-A0AAU5JV98-F1
#
_entry.id   AF-A0AAU5JV98-F1
#
_cell.length_a   1.000
_cell.length_b   1.000
_cell.length_c   1.000
_cell.angle_alpha   90.00
_cell.angle_beta   90.00
_cell.angle_gamma   90.00
#
_symmetry.space_group_name_H-M   'P 1'
#
loop_
_entity.id
_entity.type
_entity.pdbx_description
1 polymer ?
#
loop_
_entity_poly.entity_id
_entity_poly.type
_entity_poly.pdbx_seq_one_letter_code
_entity_poly.pdbx_strand_id
1 'polypeptide(L)'
;MNTRSPARQARAHDRATARETLLVLLNRVDRLSPTEAALLREYVHAELAEADQLTRARRGLDRARDRMQRRVDAAEAAMVEAEQDRDQARADYLNACTTIAVMHAAATGRTGEGPARGVVEDVADVRTRADRHHAAWRSARRRAQVYDTIISTSDDRANRAEQRAGRVEAVLRSVRDARTWVDVWTRLGMYYGFTPEQAGQEARARRTVDERIADDRAEKADAVTAETKRLMDRRTKTLRERAERAEKRLTAVEAERNRERKYAIKASQRLWEHRRRLDTLLVDVRSATAALGTRPAHEVAEHLTALLDLQQPAKTKPSAWLTKGTRDLSIPPQEPTP
;
A
#
# COMPACT_ATOMS: atom_id res chain seq x y z
N MET A 1 -16.52 -42.44 20.29
CA MET A 1 -17.09 -41.13 19.90
C MET A 1 -17.16 -40.25 21.14
N ASN A 2 -16.41 -39.15 21.20
CA ASN A 2 -16.34 -38.27 22.38
C ASN A 2 -17.52 -37.28 22.36
N THR A 3 -18.61 -37.60 23.08
CA THR A 3 -19.72 -36.67 23.29
C THR A 3 -19.23 -35.52 24.18
N ARG A 4 -18.96 -34.36 23.58
CA ARG A 4 -18.68 -33.14 24.34
C ARG A 4 -19.89 -32.83 25.20
N SER A 5 -19.67 -32.52 26.49
CA SER A 5 -20.72 -32.12 27.42
C SER A 5 -21.59 -31.00 26.81
N PRO A 6 -22.93 -31.07 26.92
CA PRO A 6 -23.84 -30.07 26.37
C PRO A 6 -23.54 -28.66 26.90
N ALA A 7 -23.10 -28.54 28.16
CA ALA A 7 -22.67 -27.26 28.73
C ALA A 7 -21.47 -26.63 28.00
N ARG A 8 -20.56 -27.47 27.48
CA ARG A 8 -19.40 -27.00 26.71
C ARG A 8 -19.79 -26.56 25.30
N GLN A 9 -20.80 -27.21 24.72
CA GLN A 9 -21.36 -26.83 23.43
C GLN A 9 -22.13 -25.51 23.53
N ALA A 10 -22.98 -25.35 24.56
CA ALA A 10 -23.69 -24.10 24.83
C ALA A 10 -22.73 -22.91 24.95
N ARG A 11 -21.71 -23.00 25.82
CA ARG A 11 -20.69 -21.94 25.94
C ARG A 11 -19.90 -21.67 24.65
N ALA A 12 -19.73 -22.67 23.79
CA ALA A 12 -19.08 -22.47 22.50
C ALA A 12 -19.99 -21.72 21.52
N HIS A 13 -21.29 -22.01 21.56
CA HIS A 13 -22.30 -21.30 20.79
C HIS A 13 -22.43 -19.85 21.27
N ASP A 14 -22.58 -19.62 22.57
CA ASP A 14 -22.69 -18.25 23.14
C ASP A 14 -21.50 -17.36 22.74
N ARG A 15 -20.28 -17.92 22.72
CA ARG A 15 -19.08 -17.22 22.25
C ARG A 15 -19.09 -16.95 20.74
N ALA A 16 -19.61 -17.86 19.94
CA ALA A 16 -19.75 -17.63 18.51
C ALA A 16 -20.72 -16.47 18.24
N THR A 17 -21.86 -16.46 18.92
CA THR A 17 -22.86 -15.39 18.86
C THR A 17 -22.30 -14.04 19.32
N ALA A 18 -21.55 -14.03 20.44
CA ALA A 18 -20.89 -12.82 20.94
C ALA A 18 -19.88 -12.26 19.92
N ARG A 19 -19.09 -13.13 19.28
CA ARG A 19 -18.12 -12.73 18.24
C ARG A 19 -18.78 -12.22 16.97
N GLU A 20 -19.85 -12.86 16.51
CA GLU A 20 -20.63 -12.37 15.38
C GLU A 20 -21.21 -10.98 15.67
N THR A 21 -21.74 -10.77 16.87
CA THR A 21 -22.24 -9.47 17.33
C THR A 21 -21.13 -8.43 17.37
N LEU A 22 -19.95 -8.77 17.92
CA LEU A 22 -18.77 -7.91 17.95
C LEU A 22 -18.35 -7.49 16.53
N LEU A 23 -18.31 -8.43 15.57
CA LEU A 23 -17.94 -8.14 14.18
C LEU A 23 -18.92 -7.17 13.51
N VAL A 24 -20.23 -7.32 13.75
CA VAL A 24 -21.25 -6.39 13.25
C VAL A 24 -21.04 -4.99 13.83
N LEU A 25 -20.77 -4.88 15.13
CA LEU A 25 -20.50 -3.59 15.79
C LEU A 25 -19.21 -2.95 15.27
N LEU A 26 -18.14 -3.72 15.09
CA LEU A 26 -16.86 -3.22 14.57
C LEU A 26 -16.99 -2.73 13.11
N ASN A 27 -17.79 -3.39 12.28
CA ASN A 27 -18.03 -2.95 10.89
C ASN A 27 -18.79 -1.61 10.80
N ARG A 28 -19.40 -1.16 11.90
CA ARG A 28 -20.17 0.08 11.98
C ARG A 28 -19.52 1.11 12.90
N VAL A 29 -18.24 0.94 13.27
CA VAL A 29 -17.57 1.73 14.32
C VAL A 29 -17.70 3.25 14.14
N ASP A 30 -17.66 3.72 12.90
CA ASP A 30 -17.77 5.15 12.55
C ASP A 30 -19.17 5.75 12.72
N ARG A 31 -20.19 4.91 12.92
CA ARG A 31 -21.61 5.29 12.99
C ARG A 31 -22.34 4.63 14.17
N LEU A 32 -21.60 4.20 15.19
CA LEU A 32 -22.21 3.58 16.36
C LEU A 32 -23.03 4.62 17.13
N SER A 33 -24.25 4.24 17.48
CA SER A 33 -25.00 4.94 18.52
C SER A 33 -24.27 4.82 19.87
N PRO A 34 -24.53 5.72 20.83
CA PRO A 34 -23.94 5.63 22.17
C PRO A 34 -24.17 4.28 22.87
N THR A 35 -25.34 3.67 22.66
CA THR A 35 -25.68 2.35 23.20
C THR A 35 -24.88 1.22 22.54
N GLU A 36 -24.77 1.24 21.20
CA GLU A 36 -23.94 0.26 20.48
C GLU A 36 -22.46 0.39 20.85
N ALA A 37 -21.97 1.61 21.05
CA ALA A 37 -20.61 1.86 21.52
C ALA A 37 -20.39 1.35 22.96
N ALA A 38 -21.41 1.44 23.83
CA ALA A 38 -21.35 0.85 25.17
C ALA A 38 -21.31 -0.68 25.12
N LEU A 39 -22.17 -1.31 24.30
CA LEU A 39 -22.16 -2.76 24.07
C LEU A 39 -20.82 -3.23 23.50
N LEU A 40 -20.24 -2.50 22.54
CA LEU A 40 -18.93 -2.81 21.99
C LEU A 40 -17.85 -2.83 23.08
N ARG A 41 -17.83 -1.82 23.98
CA ARG A 41 -16.89 -1.79 25.10
C ARG A 41 -17.08 -2.98 26.03
N GLU A 42 -18.32 -3.34 26.36
CA GLU A 42 -18.62 -4.49 27.21
C GLU A 42 -18.10 -5.81 26.60
N TYR A 43 -18.39 -6.06 25.32
CA TYR A 43 -17.89 -7.26 24.62
C TYR A 43 -16.36 -7.29 24.55
N VAL A 44 -15.70 -6.16 24.27
CA VAL A 44 -14.24 -6.09 24.26
C VAL A 44 -13.66 -6.40 25.64
N HIS A 45 -14.23 -5.84 26.71
CA HIS A 45 -13.80 -6.14 28.07
C HIS A 45 -14.00 -7.62 28.43
N ALA A 46 -15.11 -8.23 28.00
CA ALA A 46 -15.37 -9.66 28.21
C ALA A 46 -14.34 -10.55 27.49
N GLU A 47 -14.02 -10.25 26.23
CA GLU A 47 -13.01 -11.00 25.46
C GLU A 47 -11.60 -10.83 26.06
N LEU A 48 -11.24 -9.62 26.52
CA LEU A 48 -9.96 -9.39 27.22
C LEU A 48 -9.89 -10.20 28.53
N ALA A 49 -10.98 -10.22 29.30
CA ALA A 49 -11.06 -11.02 30.52
C ALA A 49 -10.92 -12.52 30.25
N GLU A 50 -11.50 -13.05 29.16
CA GLU A 50 -11.33 -14.45 28.74
C GLU A 50 -9.89 -14.73 28.30
N ALA A 51 -9.26 -13.82 27.54
CA ALA A 51 -7.86 -13.94 27.13
C ALA A 51 -6.91 -14.00 28.34
N ASP A 52 -7.16 -13.18 29.36
CA ASP A 52 -6.43 -13.21 30.62
C ASP A 52 -6.63 -14.53 31.37
N GLN A 53 -7.86 -15.04 31.43
CA GLN A 53 -8.16 -16.34 32.03
C GLN A 53 -7.41 -17.47 31.32
N LEU A 54 -7.39 -17.47 29.99
CA LEU A 54 -6.64 -18.45 29.19
C LEU A 54 -5.14 -18.34 29.43
N THR A 55 -4.60 -17.13 29.52
CA THR A 55 -3.19 -16.89 29.83
C THR A 55 -2.82 -17.42 31.23
N ARG A 56 -3.67 -17.18 32.24
CA ARG A 56 -3.48 -17.74 33.60
C ARG A 56 -3.57 -19.26 33.59
N ALA A 57 -4.52 -19.84 32.87
CA ALA A 57 -4.68 -21.29 32.73
C ALA A 57 -3.44 -21.92 32.07
N ARG A 58 -2.93 -21.31 30.99
CA ARG A 58 -1.69 -21.74 30.32
C ARG A 58 -0.50 -21.73 31.27
N ARG A 59 -0.26 -20.62 31.99
CA ARG A 59 0.79 -20.55 33.02
C ARG A 59 0.62 -21.61 34.10
N GLY A 60 -0.62 -21.94 34.47
CA GLY A 60 -0.92 -23.02 35.42
C GLY A 60 -0.52 -24.40 34.90
N LEU A 61 -0.79 -24.68 33.62
CA LEU A 61 -0.38 -25.90 32.93
C LEU A 61 1.15 -25.97 32.78
N ASP A 62 1.81 -24.88 32.40
CA ASP A 62 3.27 -24.83 32.28
C ASP A 62 3.93 -25.15 33.63
N ARG A 63 3.47 -24.53 34.72
CA ARG A 63 3.96 -24.86 36.07
C ARG A 63 3.69 -26.32 36.46
N ALA A 64 2.56 -26.89 36.02
CA ALA A 64 2.24 -28.30 36.27
C ALA A 64 3.19 -29.22 35.50
N ARG A 65 3.50 -28.88 34.25
CA ARG A 65 4.51 -29.55 33.43
C ARG A 65 5.88 -29.47 34.10
N ASP A 66 6.31 -28.30 34.58
CA ASP A 66 7.61 -28.13 35.25
C ASP A 66 7.71 -28.94 36.55
N ARG A 67 6.61 -29.05 37.32
CA ARG A 67 6.56 -29.93 38.49
C ARG A 67 6.67 -31.39 38.08
N MET A 68 6.05 -31.75 36.96
CA MET A 68 6.08 -33.11 36.44
C MET A 68 7.47 -33.50 35.96
N GLN A 69 8.13 -32.60 35.22
CA GLN A 69 9.50 -32.79 34.75
C GLN A 69 10.46 -32.97 35.92
N ARG A 70 10.41 -32.09 36.93
CA ARG A 70 11.22 -32.24 38.15
C ARG A 70 11.02 -33.58 38.87
N ARG A 71 9.82 -34.16 38.82
CA ARG A 71 9.55 -35.49 39.40
C ARG A 71 10.15 -36.61 38.56
N VAL A 72 10.20 -36.45 37.24
CA VAL A 72 10.89 -37.39 36.34
C VAL A 72 12.39 -37.30 36.58
N ASP A 73 12.97 -36.10 36.55
CA ASP A 73 14.40 -35.88 36.79
C ASP A 73 14.84 -36.45 38.16
N ALA A 74 14.05 -36.23 39.21
CA ALA A 74 14.32 -36.79 40.53
C ALA A 74 14.19 -38.33 40.57
N ALA A 75 13.27 -38.91 39.81
CA ALA A 75 13.13 -40.36 39.71
C ALA A 75 14.30 -40.98 38.92
N GLU A 76 14.79 -40.31 37.88
CA GLU A 76 15.97 -40.71 37.11
C GLU A 76 17.24 -40.65 37.98
N ALA A 77 17.44 -39.57 38.74
CA ALA A 77 18.53 -39.47 39.70
C ALA A 77 18.51 -40.63 40.72
N ALA A 78 17.35 -40.93 41.30
CA ALA A 78 17.19 -42.06 42.23
C ALA A 78 17.45 -43.43 41.57
N MET A 79 17.16 -43.57 40.26
CA MET A 79 17.50 -44.79 39.52
C MET A 79 19.01 -44.94 39.33
N VAL A 80 19.71 -43.84 39.01
CA VAL A 80 21.17 -43.83 38.89
C VAL A 80 21.83 -44.19 40.22
N GLU A 81 21.39 -43.60 41.33
CA GLU A 81 21.88 -43.95 42.68
C GLU A 81 21.64 -45.44 42.99
N ALA A 82 20.44 -45.96 42.74
CA ALA A 82 20.13 -47.37 42.97
C ALA A 82 20.95 -48.33 42.08
N GLU A 83 21.33 -47.91 40.87
CA GLU A 83 22.22 -48.67 39.98
C GLU A 83 23.64 -48.68 40.52
N GLN A 84 24.13 -47.56 41.04
CA GLN A 84 25.43 -47.46 41.71
C GLN A 84 25.49 -48.33 42.97
N ASP A 85 24.47 -48.26 43.83
CA ASP A 85 24.36 -49.10 45.04
C ASP A 85 24.36 -50.60 44.69
N ARG A 86 23.63 -50.99 43.64
CA ARG A 86 23.61 -52.37 43.14
C ARG A 86 25.00 -52.80 42.69
N ASP A 87 25.69 -51.96 41.94
CA ASP A 87 27.00 -52.27 41.38
C ASP A 87 28.07 -52.33 42.49
N GLN A 88 27.99 -51.45 43.49
CA GLN A 88 28.82 -51.50 44.69
C GLN A 88 28.57 -52.78 45.50
N ALA A 89 27.32 -53.10 45.80
CA ALA A 89 26.97 -54.32 46.55
C ALA A 89 27.42 -55.59 45.80
N ARG A 90 27.36 -55.59 44.46
CA ARG A 90 27.88 -56.67 43.63
C ARG A 90 29.41 -56.77 43.74
N ALA A 91 30.12 -55.65 43.70
CA ALA A 91 31.57 -55.63 43.86
C ALA A 91 31.98 -56.13 45.26
N ASP A 92 31.31 -55.67 46.32
CA ASP A 92 31.55 -56.10 47.69
C ASP A 92 31.31 -57.60 47.86
N TYR A 93 30.23 -58.13 47.27
CA TYR A 93 29.95 -59.57 47.27
C TYR A 93 31.06 -60.37 46.58
N LEU A 94 31.50 -59.95 45.38
CA LEU A 94 32.59 -60.62 44.64
C LEU A 94 33.92 -60.57 45.40
N ASN A 95 34.22 -59.43 46.03
CA ASN A 95 35.38 -59.26 46.89
C ASN A 95 35.30 -60.20 48.10
N ALA A 96 34.16 -60.26 48.80
CA ALA A 96 33.96 -61.16 49.92
C ALA A 96 34.11 -62.63 49.52
N CYS A 97 33.53 -63.06 48.38
CA CYS A 97 33.72 -64.42 47.85
C CYS A 97 35.20 -64.72 47.59
N THR A 98 35.94 -63.75 47.03
CA THR A 98 37.37 -63.88 46.77
C THR A 98 38.16 -64.03 48.08
N THR A 99 37.87 -63.20 49.09
CA THR A 99 38.50 -63.28 50.41
C THR A 99 38.22 -64.62 51.09
N ILE A 100 36.97 -65.10 51.07
CA ILE A 100 36.59 -66.39 51.64
C ILE A 100 37.31 -67.53 50.93
N ALA A 101 37.41 -67.49 49.60
CA ALA A 101 38.15 -68.50 48.84
C ALA A 101 39.64 -68.54 49.21
N VAL A 102 40.27 -67.38 49.39
CA VAL A 102 41.67 -67.26 49.84
C VAL A 102 41.84 -67.82 51.26
N MET A 103 40.95 -67.44 52.19
CA MET A 103 40.97 -67.95 53.57
C MET A 103 40.77 -69.46 53.62
N HIS A 104 39.85 -69.99 52.81
CA HIS A 104 39.59 -71.43 52.74
C HIS A 104 40.80 -72.20 52.19
N ALA A 105 41.40 -71.72 51.11
CA ALA A 105 42.62 -72.32 50.56
C ALA A 105 43.76 -72.31 51.58
N ALA A 106 43.93 -71.22 52.33
CA ALA A 106 44.92 -71.11 53.39
C ALA A 106 44.64 -72.08 54.57
N ALA A 107 43.37 -72.23 54.96
CA ALA A 107 42.99 -73.09 56.09
C ALA A 107 43.04 -74.59 55.76
N THR A 108 42.70 -74.98 54.53
CA THR A 108 42.56 -76.39 54.13
C THR A 108 43.76 -76.94 53.37
N GLY A 109 44.64 -76.07 52.87
CA GLY A 109 45.74 -76.44 51.98
C GLY A 109 45.30 -76.93 50.60
N ARG A 110 43.99 -76.90 50.29
CA ARG A 110 43.44 -77.32 49.00
C ARG A 110 43.06 -76.09 48.19
N THR A 111 43.76 -75.87 47.09
CA THR A 111 43.41 -74.86 46.10
C THR A 111 42.32 -75.40 45.17
N GLY A 112 41.23 -74.65 45.03
CA GLY A 112 40.15 -74.94 44.05
C GLY A 112 38.89 -75.63 44.61
N GLU A 113 38.90 -76.12 45.85
CA GLU A 113 37.68 -76.58 46.53
C GLU A 113 37.12 -75.45 47.41
N GLY A 114 35.89 -75.02 47.16
CA GLY A 114 35.21 -74.01 47.99
C GLY A 114 34.52 -74.63 49.22
N PRO A 115 34.24 -73.83 50.27
CA PRO A 115 33.60 -74.34 51.49
C PRO A 115 32.22 -74.95 51.20
N ALA A 116 32.04 -76.20 51.62
CA ALA A 116 30.76 -76.90 51.51
C ALA A 116 29.77 -76.38 52.56
N ARG A 117 28.88 -75.47 52.13
CA ARG A 117 27.64 -75.04 52.82
C ARG A 117 27.76 -74.79 54.32
N GLY A 118 28.08 -73.54 54.66
CA GLY A 118 27.89 -72.97 56.01
C GLY A 118 27.61 -71.46 56.00
N VAL A 119 27.92 -70.77 54.89
CA VAL A 119 27.69 -69.33 54.65
C VAL A 119 26.38 -69.13 53.86
N VAL A 120 25.26 -69.68 54.34
CA VAL A 120 24.00 -69.74 53.56
C VAL A 120 22.96 -68.73 54.04
N GLU A 121 23.04 -68.27 55.30
CA GLU A 121 22.12 -67.26 55.83
C GLU A 121 22.38 -65.87 55.23
N ASP A 122 23.65 -65.45 55.07
CA ASP A 122 23.98 -64.18 54.41
C ASP A 122 23.58 -64.14 52.93
N VAL A 123 23.59 -65.28 52.23
CA VAL A 123 23.24 -65.32 50.79
C VAL A 123 21.75 -65.15 50.56
N ALA A 124 20.90 -65.69 51.46
CA ALA A 124 19.46 -65.50 51.39
C ALA A 124 19.07 -64.03 51.64
N ASP A 125 19.75 -63.36 52.57
CA ASP A 125 19.54 -61.95 52.87
C ASP A 125 20.04 -61.04 51.75
N VAL A 126 21.22 -61.32 51.19
CA VAL A 126 21.75 -60.61 50.00
C VAL A 126 20.80 -60.76 48.81
N ARG A 127 20.27 -61.95 48.58
CA ARG A 127 19.29 -62.19 47.51
C ARG A 127 17.97 -61.46 47.75
N THR A 128 17.45 -61.49 48.98
CA THR A 128 16.24 -60.77 49.36
C THR A 128 16.43 -59.24 49.25
N ARG A 129 17.62 -58.73 49.55
CA ARG A 129 17.97 -57.32 49.34
C ARG A 129 18.02 -56.99 47.84
N ALA A 130 18.70 -57.82 47.02
CA ALA A 130 18.77 -57.66 45.57
C ALA A 130 17.38 -57.69 44.90
N ASP A 131 16.51 -58.62 45.29
CA ASP A 131 15.14 -58.73 44.77
C ASP A 131 14.28 -57.51 45.13
N ARG A 132 14.44 -56.97 46.35
CA ARG A 132 13.81 -55.70 46.76
C ARG A 132 14.28 -54.52 45.91
N HIS A 133 15.58 -54.39 45.67
CA HIS A 133 16.10 -53.34 44.78
C HIS A 133 15.60 -53.51 43.34
N HIS A 134 15.57 -54.75 42.83
CA HIS A 134 15.09 -55.01 41.47
C HIS A 134 13.58 -54.72 41.33
N ALA A 135 12.77 -55.03 42.34
CA ALA A 135 11.35 -54.68 42.38
C ALA A 135 11.15 -53.15 42.44
N ALA A 136 11.92 -52.45 43.28
CA ALA A 136 11.90 -50.99 43.37
C ALA A 136 12.26 -50.34 42.02
N TRP A 137 13.34 -50.79 41.38
CA TRP A 137 13.78 -50.31 40.06
C TRP A 137 12.70 -50.52 38.98
N ARG A 138 12.09 -51.72 38.90
CA ARG A 138 10.99 -51.98 37.95
C ARG A 138 9.76 -51.11 38.20
N SER A 139 9.46 -50.78 39.45
CA SER A 139 8.36 -49.88 39.79
C SER A 139 8.65 -48.42 39.40
N ALA A 140 9.88 -47.95 39.61
CA ALA A 140 10.33 -46.63 39.20
C ALA A 140 10.33 -46.48 37.67
N ARG A 141 10.88 -47.47 36.95
CA ARG A 141 10.89 -47.54 35.48
C ARG A 141 9.49 -47.45 34.89
N ARG A 142 8.52 -48.19 35.43
CA ARG A 142 7.12 -48.15 34.97
C ARG A 142 6.47 -46.78 35.20
N ARG A 143 6.73 -46.13 36.35
CA ARG A 143 6.23 -44.77 36.60
C ARG A 143 6.82 -43.77 35.62
N ALA A 144 8.11 -43.86 35.32
CA ALA A 144 8.77 -43.00 34.33
C ALA A 144 8.15 -43.17 32.93
N GLN A 145 7.89 -44.39 32.47
CA GLN A 145 7.24 -44.65 31.17
C GLN A 145 5.82 -44.06 31.08
N VAL A 146 5.03 -44.16 32.15
CA VAL A 146 3.69 -43.55 32.20
C VAL A 146 3.79 -42.03 32.10
N TYR A 147 4.75 -41.42 32.79
CA TYR A 147 4.96 -39.98 32.75
C TYR A 147 5.43 -39.49 31.39
N ASP A 148 6.33 -40.22 30.73
CA ASP A 148 6.78 -39.92 29.37
C ASP A 148 5.62 -39.95 28.35
N THR A 149 4.72 -40.93 28.48
CA THR A 149 3.50 -41.01 27.65
C THR A 149 2.56 -39.82 27.90
N ILE A 150 2.40 -39.39 29.15
CA ILE A 150 1.57 -38.22 29.50
C ILE A 150 2.19 -36.92 28.96
N ILE A 151 3.51 -36.77 29.07
CA ILE A 151 4.24 -35.58 28.61
C ILE A 151 4.17 -35.49 27.08
N SER A 152 4.52 -36.56 26.35
CA SER A 152 4.43 -36.61 24.89
C SER A 152 3.03 -36.30 24.36
N THR A 153 1.99 -36.90 24.94
CA THR A 153 0.60 -36.61 24.51
C THR A 153 0.15 -35.19 24.85
N SER A 154 0.66 -34.60 25.93
CA SER A 154 0.45 -33.18 26.26
C SER A 154 1.16 -32.26 25.27
N ASP A 155 2.39 -32.59 24.89
CA ASP A 155 3.20 -31.84 23.94
C ASP A 155 2.60 -31.86 22.54
N ASP A 156 2.09 -33.00 22.08
CA ASP A 156 1.34 -33.09 20.82
C ASP A 156 0.08 -32.21 20.83
N ARG A 157 -0.59 -32.08 21.99
CA ARG A 157 -1.75 -31.18 22.12
C ARG A 157 -1.33 -29.72 22.11
N ALA A 158 -0.23 -29.38 22.79
CA ALA A 158 0.34 -28.03 22.79
C ALA A 158 0.79 -27.62 21.38
N ASN A 159 1.54 -28.49 20.68
CA ASN A 159 2.00 -28.28 19.31
C ASN A 159 0.84 -28.09 18.34
N ARG A 160 -0.22 -28.92 18.43
CA ARG A 160 -1.42 -28.75 17.60
C ARG A 160 -2.16 -27.44 17.90
N ALA A 161 -2.19 -27.02 19.16
CA ALA A 161 -2.80 -25.75 19.54
C ALA A 161 -2.00 -24.56 19.00
N GLU A 162 -0.66 -24.61 19.10
CA GLU A 162 0.24 -23.59 18.55
C GLU A 162 0.17 -23.51 17.03
N GLN A 163 0.21 -24.64 16.33
CA GLN A 163 0.00 -24.68 14.88
C GLN A 163 -1.37 -24.12 14.47
N ARG A 164 -2.43 -24.36 15.27
CA ARG A 164 -3.74 -23.77 15.02
C ARG A 164 -3.72 -22.25 15.25
N ALA A 165 -3.06 -21.78 16.31
CA ALA A 165 -2.90 -20.35 16.59
C ALA A 165 -2.12 -19.65 15.48
N GLY A 166 -0.98 -20.20 15.05
CA GLY A 166 -0.18 -19.66 13.96
C GLY A 166 -0.94 -19.61 12.62
N ARG A 167 -1.75 -20.63 12.31
CA ARG A 167 -2.65 -20.59 11.13
C ARG A 167 -3.70 -19.49 11.23
N VAL A 168 -4.32 -19.31 12.41
CA VAL A 168 -5.29 -18.23 12.63
C VAL A 168 -4.62 -16.87 12.49
N GLU A 169 -3.44 -16.67 13.08
CA GLU A 169 -2.70 -15.42 12.99
C GLU A 169 -2.30 -15.09 11.55
N ALA A 170 -1.85 -16.08 10.77
CA ALA A 170 -1.53 -15.91 9.35
C ALA A 170 -2.75 -15.50 8.53
N VAL A 171 -3.93 -16.06 8.83
CA VAL A 171 -5.21 -15.66 8.20
C VAL A 171 -5.58 -14.25 8.60
N LEU A 172 -5.52 -13.91 9.89
CA LEU A 172 -5.82 -12.55 10.36
C LEU A 172 -4.88 -11.51 9.75
N ARG A 173 -3.59 -11.82 9.60
CA ARG A 173 -2.62 -10.97 8.90
C ARG A 173 -2.98 -10.79 7.43
N SER A 174 -3.32 -11.89 6.75
CA SER A 174 -3.76 -11.85 5.35
C SER A 174 -5.06 -11.05 5.16
N VAL A 175 -5.99 -11.12 6.12
CA VAL A 175 -7.23 -10.34 6.15
C VAL A 175 -6.94 -8.87 6.40
N ARG A 176 -5.98 -8.55 7.28
CA ARG A 176 -5.56 -7.17 7.53
C ARG A 176 -4.91 -6.52 6.31
N ASP A 177 -4.13 -7.28 5.55
CA ASP A 177 -3.42 -6.79 4.38
C ASP A 177 -4.29 -6.81 3.09
N ALA A 178 -5.54 -7.29 3.20
CA ALA A 178 -6.50 -7.35 2.11
C ALA A 178 -6.98 -5.94 1.72
N ARG A 179 -6.95 -5.63 0.42
CA ARG A 179 -7.37 -4.31 -0.10
C ARG A 179 -8.85 -4.27 -0.47
N THR A 180 -9.46 -5.42 -0.69
CA THR A 180 -10.85 -5.53 -1.10
C THR A 180 -11.61 -6.49 -0.19
N TRP A 181 -12.92 -6.27 -0.07
CA TRP A 181 -13.80 -7.17 0.67
C TRP A 181 -13.80 -8.61 0.12
N VAL A 182 -13.60 -8.76 -1.20
CA VAL A 182 -13.48 -10.06 -1.87
C VAL A 182 -12.22 -10.79 -1.40
N ASP A 183 -11.10 -10.09 -1.23
CA ASP A 183 -9.86 -10.69 -0.70
C ASP A 183 -10.06 -11.19 0.74
N VAL A 184 -10.74 -10.41 1.58
CA VAL A 184 -11.08 -10.79 2.97
C VAL A 184 -11.89 -12.08 2.98
N TRP A 185 -12.98 -12.13 2.21
CA TRP A 185 -13.84 -13.32 2.15
C TRP A 185 -13.15 -14.52 1.53
N THR A 186 -12.29 -14.32 0.54
CA THR A 186 -11.53 -15.41 -0.08
C THR A 186 -10.60 -16.06 0.94
N ARG A 187 -9.87 -15.25 1.72
CA ARG A 187 -8.96 -15.74 2.78
C ARG A 187 -9.72 -16.43 3.91
N LEU A 188 -10.85 -15.88 4.34
CA LEU A 188 -11.71 -16.51 5.35
C LEU A 188 -12.33 -17.80 4.84
N GLY A 189 -12.85 -17.82 3.60
CA GLY A 189 -13.43 -19.00 2.99
C GLY A 189 -12.43 -20.16 2.91
N MET A 190 -11.20 -19.89 2.47
CA MET A 190 -10.14 -20.90 2.46
C MET A 190 -9.83 -21.45 3.86
N TYR A 191 -9.87 -20.62 4.91
CA TYR A 191 -9.70 -21.08 6.29
C TYR A 191 -10.81 -22.05 6.73
N TYR A 192 -12.03 -21.85 6.24
CA TYR A 192 -13.17 -22.75 6.48
C TYR A 192 -13.27 -23.92 5.49
N GLY A 193 -12.31 -24.07 4.58
CA GLY A 193 -12.24 -25.19 3.64
C GLY A 193 -12.94 -24.98 2.30
N PHE A 194 -13.38 -23.75 1.98
CA PHE A 194 -13.86 -23.43 0.63
C PHE A 194 -12.70 -23.33 -0.35
N THR A 195 -12.95 -23.66 -1.61
CA THR A 195 -11.98 -23.33 -2.66
C THR A 195 -11.96 -21.81 -2.89
N PRO A 196 -10.87 -21.25 -3.42
CA PRO A 196 -10.81 -19.82 -3.74
C PRO A 196 -11.96 -19.35 -4.63
N GLU A 197 -12.40 -20.18 -5.58
CA GLU A 197 -13.50 -19.88 -6.50
C GLU A 197 -14.84 -19.82 -5.76
N GLN A 198 -15.13 -20.79 -4.90
CA GLN A 198 -16.35 -20.81 -4.07
C GLN A 198 -16.38 -19.63 -3.11
N ALA A 199 -15.27 -19.35 -2.43
CA ALA A 199 -15.16 -18.23 -1.52
C ALA A 199 -15.36 -16.88 -2.24
N GLY A 200 -14.80 -16.74 -3.45
CA GLY A 200 -15.00 -15.54 -4.27
C GLY A 200 -16.40 -15.42 -4.87
N GLN A 201 -17.10 -16.53 -5.14
CA GLN A 201 -18.50 -16.52 -5.54
C GLN A 201 -19.41 -16.11 -4.37
N GLU A 202 -19.21 -16.70 -3.19
CA GLU A 202 -19.95 -16.36 -1.98
C GLU A 202 -19.70 -14.90 -1.55
N ALA A 203 -18.45 -14.41 -1.66
CA ALA A 203 -18.11 -13.00 -1.43
C ALA A 203 -18.89 -12.06 -2.35
N ARG A 204 -19.00 -12.41 -3.64
CA ARG A 204 -19.76 -11.63 -4.64
C ARG A 204 -21.26 -11.71 -4.40
N ALA A 205 -21.78 -12.87 -4.00
CA ALA A 205 -23.18 -13.04 -3.64
C ALA A 205 -23.56 -12.22 -2.40
N ARG A 206 -22.64 -12.13 -1.42
CA ARG A 206 -22.80 -11.36 -0.18
C ARG A 206 -22.47 -9.88 -0.30
N ARG A 207 -22.01 -9.39 -1.45
CA ARG A 207 -21.91 -7.94 -1.69
C ARG A 207 -23.28 -7.32 -1.43
N THR A 208 -23.33 -6.48 -0.41
CA THR A 208 -24.57 -5.83 0.02
C THR A 208 -25.06 -4.92 -1.10
N VAL A 209 -26.38 -4.65 -1.11
CA VAL A 209 -26.97 -3.68 -2.04
C VAL A 209 -26.28 -2.32 -1.92
N ASP A 210 -25.85 -1.94 -0.71
CA ASP A 210 -25.15 -0.69 -0.43
C ASP A 210 -23.77 -0.61 -1.08
N GLU A 211 -23.02 -1.71 -1.14
CA GLU A 211 -21.73 -1.76 -1.85
C GLU A 211 -21.91 -1.61 -3.36
N ARG A 212 -22.95 -2.21 -3.94
CA ARG A 212 -23.28 -2.01 -5.36
C ARG A 212 -23.69 -0.57 -5.62
N ILE A 213 -24.48 0.03 -4.73
CA ILE A 213 -24.84 1.45 -4.81
C ILE A 213 -23.61 2.34 -4.71
N ALA A 214 -22.61 1.98 -3.88
CA ALA A 214 -21.37 2.74 -3.76
C ALA A 214 -20.52 2.65 -5.04
N ASP A 215 -20.36 1.45 -5.61
CA ASP A 215 -19.66 1.23 -6.89
C ASP A 215 -20.37 2.02 -8.02
N ASP A 216 -21.70 1.93 -8.12
CA ASP A 216 -22.50 2.68 -9.10
C ASP A 216 -22.35 4.20 -8.93
N ARG A 217 -22.23 4.68 -7.68
CA ARG A 217 -22.00 6.11 -7.39
C ARG A 217 -20.59 6.52 -7.79
N ALA A 218 -19.59 5.69 -7.55
CA ALA A 218 -18.21 5.94 -7.97
C ALA A 218 -18.12 6.00 -9.51
N GLU A 219 -18.72 5.04 -10.22
CA GLU A 219 -18.76 5.03 -11.68
C GLU A 219 -19.48 6.27 -12.24
N LYS A 220 -20.60 6.68 -11.63
CA LYS A 220 -21.30 7.93 -12.00
C LYS A 220 -20.43 9.16 -11.74
N ALA A 221 -19.69 9.21 -10.64
CA ALA A 221 -18.78 10.32 -10.33
C ALA A 221 -17.62 10.40 -11.34
N ASP A 222 -17.06 9.26 -11.73
CA ASP A 222 -16.02 9.18 -12.76
C ASP A 222 -16.57 9.63 -14.13
N ALA A 223 -17.79 9.22 -14.48
CA ALA A 223 -18.47 9.65 -15.71
C ALA A 223 -18.68 11.19 -15.74
N VAL A 224 -19.14 11.78 -14.64
CA VAL A 224 -19.31 13.24 -14.52
C VAL A 224 -17.96 13.96 -14.61
N THR A 225 -16.91 13.41 -14.01
CA THR A 225 -15.56 13.98 -14.08
C THR A 225 -15.02 13.93 -15.51
N ALA A 226 -15.22 12.82 -16.22
CA ALA A 226 -14.84 12.67 -17.61
C ALA A 226 -15.60 13.64 -18.53
N GLU A 227 -16.91 13.84 -18.30
CA GLU A 227 -17.71 14.81 -19.06
C GLU A 227 -17.24 16.25 -18.80
N THR A 228 -16.98 16.59 -17.54
CA THR A 228 -16.46 17.91 -17.14
C THR A 228 -15.12 18.20 -17.82
N LYS A 229 -14.22 17.21 -17.87
CA LYS A 229 -12.94 17.32 -18.59
C LYS A 229 -13.16 17.59 -20.09
N ARG A 230 -14.05 16.84 -20.75
CA ARG A 230 -14.40 17.07 -22.17
C ARG A 230 -14.98 18.47 -22.40
N LEU A 231 -15.77 19.00 -21.46
CA LEU A 231 -16.32 20.35 -21.55
C LEU A 231 -15.23 21.41 -21.40
N MET A 232 -14.30 21.24 -20.46
CA MET A 232 -13.14 22.13 -20.31
C MET A 232 -12.23 22.11 -21.53
N ASP A 233 -11.99 20.94 -22.12
CA ASP A 233 -11.19 20.81 -23.35
C ASP A 233 -11.85 21.55 -24.53
N ARG A 234 -13.18 21.39 -24.69
CA ARG A 234 -13.96 22.13 -25.69
C ARG A 234 -13.85 23.64 -25.48
N ARG A 235 -14.04 24.12 -24.24
CA ARG A 235 -13.92 25.55 -23.91
C ARG A 235 -12.53 26.10 -24.19
N THR A 236 -11.49 25.36 -23.81
CA THR A 236 -10.09 25.73 -24.05
C THR A 236 -9.78 25.81 -25.53
N LYS A 237 -10.27 24.85 -26.33
CA LYS A 237 -10.14 24.89 -27.79
C LYS A 237 -10.80 26.14 -28.39
N THR A 238 -12.05 26.44 -28.00
CA THR A 238 -12.76 27.64 -28.50
C THR A 238 -12.05 28.93 -28.11
N LEU A 239 -11.51 29.03 -26.90
CA LEU A 239 -10.74 30.21 -26.47
C LEU A 239 -9.45 30.37 -27.28
N ARG A 240 -8.74 29.27 -27.55
CA ARG A 240 -7.53 29.28 -28.39
C ARG A 240 -7.85 29.74 -29.81
N GLU A 241 -8.91 29.21 -30.42
CA GLU A 241 -9.34 29.64 -31.77
C GLU A 241 -9.78 31.11 -31.82
N ARG A 242 -10.35 31.65 -30.73
CA ARG A 242 -10.69 33.07 -30.62
C ARG A 242 -9.44 33.93 -30.48
N ALA A 243 -8.47 33.51 -29.68
CA ALA A 243 -7.18 34.17 -29.54
C ALA A 243 -6.43 34.23 -30.88
N GLU A 244 -6.34 33.10 -31.59
CA GLU A 244 -5.69 33.04 -32.91
C GLU A 244 -6.38 33.95 -33.94
N ARG A 245 -7.72 34.02 -33.92
CA ARG A 245 -8.48 34.95 -34.76
C ARG A 245 -8.21 36.41 -34.39
N ALA A 246 -8.07 36.73 -33.11
CA ALA A 246 -7.72 38.08 -32.67
C ALA A 246 -6.30 38.46 -33.09
N GLU A 247 -5.33 37.55 -32.96
CA GLU A 247 -3.95 37.75 -33.43
C GLU A 247 -3.88 37.98 -34.95
N LYS A 248 -4.64 37.20 -35.74
CA LYS A 248 -4.74 37.43 -37.20
C LYS A 248 -5.34 38.79 -37.54
N ARG A 249 -6.31 39.28 -36.75
CA ARG A 249 -6.87 40.62 -36.94
C ARG A 249 -5.88 41.72 -36.57
N LEU A 250 -5.14 41.56 -35.47
CA LEU A 250 -4.12 42.52 -35.06
C LEU A 250 -3.01 42.63 -36.10
N THR A 251 -2.50 41.50 -36.62
CA THR A 251 -1.48 41.50 -37.67
C THR A 251 -1.98 42.13 -38.98
N ALA A 252 -3.26 41.94 -39.34
CA ALA A 252 -3.87 42.61 -40.48
C ALA A 252 -3.93 44.14 -40.30
N VAL A 253 -4.35 44.61 -39.11
CA VAL A 253 -4.38 46.04 -38.77
C VAL A 253 -2.97 46.64 -38.77
N GLU A 254 -1.98 45.93 -38.23
CA GLU A 254 -0.58 46.37 -38.28
C GLU A 254 -0.05 46.44 -39.71
N ALA A 255 -0.40 45.48 -40.57
CA ALA A 255 -0.04 45.50 -41.97
C ALA A 255 -0.67 46.70 -42.71
N GLU A 256 -1.92 47.03 -42.41
CA GLU A 256 -2.61 48.21 -42.94
C GLU A 256 -1.95 49.51 -42.47
N ARG A 257 -1.70 49.65 -41.17
CA ARG A 257 -0.97 50.80 -40.60
C ARG A 257 0.43 50.96 -41.21
N ASN A 258 1.11 49.86 -41.51
CA ASN A 258 2.41 49.89 -42.19
C ASN A 258 2.31 50.33 -43.64
N ARG A 259 1.23 49.97 -44.36
CA ARG A 259 0.95 50.50 -45.70
C ARG A 259 0.69 52.00 -45.64
N GLU A 260 -0.15 52.46 -44.72
CA GLU A 260 -0.42 53.89 -44.50
C GLU A 260 0.85 54.67 -44.20
N ARG A 261 1.70 54.17 -43.29
CA ARG A 261 3.01 54.78 -42.99
C ARG A 261 3.89 54.87 -44.24
N LYS A 262 3.95 53.82 -45.06
CA LYS A 262 4.69 53.85 -46.33
C LYS A 262 4.13 54.90 -47.30
N TYR A 263 2.80 55.02 -47.40
CA TYR A 263 2.16 56.05 -48.23
C TYR A 263 2.46 57.46 -47.70
N ALA A 264 2.40 57.67 -46.38
CA ALA A 264 2.73 58.95 -45.75
C ALA A 264 4.19 59.35 -45.99
N ILE A 265 5.14 58.40 -45.86
CA ILE A 265 6.56 58.64 -46.17
C ILE A 265 6.74 59.01 -47.64
N LYS A 266 6.08 58.31 -48.57
CA LYS A 266 6.16 58.65 -50.00
C LYS A 266 5.53 60.01 -50.30
N ALA A 267 4.43 60.35 -49.64
CA ALA A 267 3.77 61.65 -49.79
C ALA A 267 4.67 62.79 -49.26
N SER A 268 5.31 62.60 -48.11
CA SER A 268 6.25 63.59 -47.56
C SER A 268 7.51 63.74 -48.43
N GLN A 269 8.03 62.64 -48.98
CA GLN A 269 9.12 62.68 -49.97
C GLN A 269 8.74 63.49 -51.22
N ARG A 270 7.55 63.28 -51.78
CA ARG A 270 7.07 64.07 -52.93
C ARG A 270 6.93 65.54 -52.58
N LEU A 271 6.36 65.87 -51.43
CA LEU A 271 6.25 67.26 -50.96
C LEU A 271 7.63 67.90 -50.78
N TRP A 272 8.59 67.16 -50.24
CA TRP A 272 9.97 67.61 -50.10
C TRP A 272 10.64 67.85 -51.46
N GLU A 273 10.45 66.95 -52.44
CA GLU A 273 10.93 67.13 -53.81
C GLU A 273 10.31 68.36 -54.47
N HIS A 274 8.99 68.57 -54.33
CA HIS A 274 8.30 69.76 -54.83
C HIS A 274 8.85 71.04 -54.19
N ARG A 275 9.04 71.05 -52.86
CA ARG A 275 9.65 72.17 -52.14
C ARG A 275 11.05 72.46 -52.65
N ARG A 276 11.89 71.42 -52.80
CA ARG A 276 13.25 71.56 -53.33
C ARG A 276 13.26 72.14 -54.74
N ARG A 277 12.36 71.71 -55.63
CA ARG A 277 12.20 72.28 -56.98
C ARG A 277 11.80 73.75 -56.92
N LEU A 278 10.85 74.11 -56.05
CA LEU A 278 10.45 75.51 -55.84
C LEU A 278 11.61 76.36 -55.32
N ASP A 279 12.41 75.85 -54.38
CA ASP A 279 13.59 76.55 -53.87
C ASP A 279 14.64 76.76 -54.98
N THR A 280 14.88 75.76 -55.84
CA THR A 280 15.74 75.91 -57.03
C THR A 280 15.22 76.97 -57.98
N LEU A 281 13.92 76.92 -58.31
CA LEU A 281 13.28 77.93 -59.17
C LEU A 281 13.38 79.34 -58.58
N LEU A 282 13.25 79.49 -57.26
CA LEU A 282 13.41 80.79 -56.59
C LEU A 282 14.86 81.30 -56.68
N VAL A 283 15.86 80.42 -56.60
CA VAL A 283 17.27 80.79 -56.82
C VAL A 283 17.51 81.19 -58.28
N ASP A 284 16.96 80.45 -59.23
CA ASP A 284 17.06 80.75 -60.66
C ASP A 284 16.39 82.10 -61.00
N VAL A 285 15.17 82.34 -60.50
CA VAL A 285 14.46 83.62 -60.66
C VAL A 285 15.26 84.75 -60.04
N ARG A 286 15.81 84.60 -58.83
CA ARG A 286 16.67 85.61 -58.21
C ARG A 286 17.90 85.91 -59.06
N SER A 287 18.52 84.88 -59.63
CA SER A 287 19.71 85.00 -60.47
C SER A 287 19.38 85.69 -61.82
N ALA A 288 18.25 85.34 -62.43
CA ALA A 288 17.74 86.01 -63.63
C ALA A 288 17.40 87.48 -63.36
N THR A 289 16.75 87.79 -62.23
CA THR A 289 16.49 89.18 -61.83
C THR A 289 17.78 89.97 -61.58
N ALA A 290 18.81 89.34 -61.02
CA ALA A 290 20.12 89.98 -60.84
C ALA A 290 20.84 90.22 -62.19
N ALA A 291 20.76 89.27 -63.12
CA ALA A 291 21.35 89.38 -64.46
C ALA A 291 20.66 90.42 -65.35
N LEU A 292 19.37 90.66 -65.15
CA LEU A 292 18.59 91.62 -65.93
C LEU A 292 18.83 93.09 -65.53
N GLY A 293 19.48 93.37 -64.39
CA GLY A 293 19.82 94.74 -63.98
C GLY A 293 18.61 95.70 -63.96
N THR A 294 18.82 97.01 -64.14
CA THR A 294 17.76 98.04 -64.20
C THR A 294 16.99 98.06 -65.53
N ARG A 295 16.67 96.89 -66.09
CA ARG A 295 15.83 96.79 -67.29
C ARG A 295 14.36 97.10 -66.97
N PRO A 296 13.60 97.69 -67.91
CA PRO A 296 12.20 98.03 -67.69
C PRO A 296 11.36 96.77 -67.45
N ALA A 297 10.42 96.83 -66.49
CA ALA A 297 9.69 95.68 -65.93
C ALA A 297 8.99 94.78 -66.96
N HIS A 298 8.66 95.28 -68.15
CA HIS A 298 8.00 94.52 -69.21
C HIS A 298 8.90 93.47 -69.86
N GLU A 299 10.20 93.73 -70.03
CA GLU A 299 11.16 92.76 -70.58
C GLU A 299 11.43 91.61 -69.60
N VAL A 300 11.42 91.92 -68.29
CA VAL A 300 11.54 90.91 -67.22
C VAL A 300 10.32 89.98 -67.22
N ALA A 301 9.12 90.54 -67.44
CA ALA A 301 7.89 89.77 -67.51
C ALA A 301 7.86 88.83 -68.74
N GLU A 302 8.29 89.28 -69.92
CA GLU A 302 8.38 88.40 -71.10
C GLU A 302 9.42 87.28 -70.91
N HIS A 303 10.58 87.58 -70.34
CA HIS A 303 11.62 86.58 -70.12
C HIS A 303 11.21 85.51 -69.09
N LEU A 304 10.53 85.92 -68.01
CA LEU A 304 9.97 84.98 -67.03
C LEU A 304 8.84 84.14 -67.61
N THR A 305 8.00 84.72 -68.47
CA THR A 305 6.91 83.98 -69.13
C THR A 305 7.47 82.94 -70.11
N ALA A 306 8.51 83.29 -70.87
CA ALA A 306 9.18 82.35 -71.78
C ALA A 306 9.88 81.19 -71.03
N LEU A 307 10.49 81.44 -69.88
CA LEU A 307 11.09 80.41 -69.04
C LEU A 307 10.04 79.48 -68.39
N LEU A 308 8.89 80.02 -67.99
CA LEU A 308 7.77 79.23 -67.46
C LEU A 308 7.15 78.31 -68.51
N ASP A 309 7.03 78.75 -69.76
CA ASP A 309 6.50 77.93 -70.85
C ASP A 309 7.48 76.82 -71.28
N LEU A 310 8.80 77.07 -71.25
CA LEU A 310 9.82 76.03 -71.49
C LEU A 310 9.87 74.97 -70.39
N GLN A 311 9.47 75.29 -69.16
CA GLN A 311 9.45 74.36 -68.03
C GLN A 311 8.15 73.59 -67.84
N GLN A 312 7.12 73.78 -68.67
CA GLN A 312 5.93 72.93 -68.60
C GLN A 312 6.32 71.48 -68.94
N PRO A 313 6.26 70.53 -67.97
CA PRO A 313 6.56 69.14 -68.28
C PRO A 313 5.51 68.64 -69.27
N ALA A 314 5.97 68.06 -70.38
CA ALA A 314 5.13 67.48 -71.42
C ALA A 314 3.95 66.71 -70.79
N LYS A 315 2.72 67.15 -71.08
CA LYS A 315 1.43 66.66 -70.56
C LYS A 315 1.50 65.18 -70.18
N THR A 316 1.78 64.89 -68.92
CA THR A 316 1.73 63.52 -68.42
C THR A 316 0.27 63.12 -68.33
N LYS A 317 -0.09 62.02 -69.00
CA LYS A 317 -1.47 61.52 -69.08
C LYS A 317 -2.12 61.51 -67.68
N PRO A 318 -3.37 61.97 -67.55
CA PRO A 318 -4.08 61.96 -66.27
C PRO A 318 -4.09 60.53 -65.74
N SER A 319 -3.53 60.37 -64.55
CA SER A 319 -3.26 59.08 -63.97
C SER A 319 -4.59 58.50 -63.47
N ALA A 320 -4.98 57.35 -64.03
CA ALA A 320 -6.31 56.73 -63.96
C ALA A 320 -6.70 56.12 -62.59
N TRP A 321 -6.16 56.63 -61.48
CA TRP A 321 -6.39 56.07 -60.13
C TRP A 321 -7.44 56.84 -59.32
N LEU A 322 -8.15 57.81 -59.91
CA LEU A 322 -9.17 58.63 -59.22
C LEU A 322 -10.64 58.19 -59.46
N THR A 323 -10.92 57.09 -60.15
CA THR A 323 -12.30 56.68 -60.49
C THR A 323 -12.74 55.27 -60.02
N LYS A 324 -11.99 54.59 -59.16
CA LYS A 324 -12.44 53.31 -58.58
C LYS A 324 -12.45 53.35 -57.06
N GLY A 325 -13.63 53.50 -56.45
CA GLY A 325 -13.74 53.22 -55.02
C GLY A 325 -14.98 53.63 -54.24
N THR A 326 -16.08 54.15 -54.82
CA THR A 326 -17.38 54.21 -54.11
C THR A 326 -18.10 52.89 -54.31
N ARG A 327 -17.65 51.84 -53.62
CA ARG A 327 -18.40 50.57 -53.51
C ARG A 327 -19.27 50.65 -52.27
N ASP A 328 -20.56 50.41 -52.50
CA ASP A 328 -21.64 50.33 -51.52
C ASP A 328 -21.20 49.70 -50.19
N LEU A 329 -21.26 50.49 -49.13
CA LEU A 329 -21.35 50.01 -47.76
C LEU A 329 -22.79 49.49 -47.54
N SER A 330 -23.10 48.33 -48.14
CA SER A 330 -24.27 47.56 -47.74
C SER A 330 -24.05 47.05 -46.31
N ILE A 331 -24.72 47.71 -45.37
CA ILE A 331 -24.84 47.28 -43.97
C ILE A 331 -25.58 45.93 -43.97
N PRO A 332 -24.99 44.83 -43.47
CA PRO A 332 -25.71 43.58 -43.34
C PRO A 332 -26.83 43.71 -42.28
N PRO A 333 -28.00 43.07 -42.47
CA PRO A 333 -29.09 43.10 -41.50
C PRO A 333 -28.65 42.49 -40.17
N GLN A 334 -28.94 43.17 -39.07
CA GLN A 334 -28.74 42.64 -37.73
C GLN A 334 -29.69 41.47 -37.50
N GLU A 335 -29.14 40.29 -37.20
CA GLU A 335 -29.92 39.17 -36.69
C GLU A 335 -30.45 39.51 -35.28
N PRO A 336 -31.71 39.13 -34.95
CA PRO A 336 -32.24 39.28 -33.61
C PRO A 336 -31.52 38.33 -32.65
N THR A 337 -30.90 38.89 -31.60
CA THR A 337 -30.42 38.15 -30.44
C THR A 337 -31.57 37.47 -29.68
N PRO A 338 -31.33 36.29 -29.08
CA PRO A 338 -32.35 35.37 -28.56
C PRO A 338 -33.12 35.87 -27.34
#